data_AF-A0A2P8G232-F1
#
_entry.id   AF-A0A2P8G232-F1
#
_cell.length_a   1.000
_cell.length_b   1.000
_cell.length_c   1.000
_cell.angle_alpha   90.00
_cell.angle_beta   90.00
_cell.angle_gamma   90.00
#
_symmetry.space_group_name_H-M   'P 1'
#
loop_
_entity.id
_entity.type
_entity.pdbx_description
1 polymer ?
#
loop_
_entity_poly.entity_id
_entity_poly.type
_entity_poly.pdbx_seq_one_letter_code
_entity_poly.pdbx_strand_id
1 'polypeptide(L)'
;MKKPITLFLLLAACPCFAQAQKVFKIKAGEYPDKVIPYADRYQLSQFTTGKADFIDGRTSQARFNYNYIGGHILFLDAKLDTLEIIDQALLKGITVGEKSYRFDKRFGYAEIVGSYNRASLAKREVLARIGTEKGGPYGISYTASSVTTYRSYSSDQAQTSKKLNTNAEGVFTYRTAHYLIDNNNRFYVPTAGSVKKLYPAHRKQIDQYLREKPVNFGKEADLARLLGYCDTL
;
A
#
# COMPACT_ATOMS: atom_id res chain seq x y z
N MET A 1 14.50 59.04 25.61
CA MET A 1 15.16 57.79 26.08
C MET A 1 14.34 56.61 25.58
N LYS A 2 14.82 55.89 24.55
CA LYS A 2 14.11 54.75 23.93
C LYS A 2 14.62 53.46 24.59
N LYS A 3 13.74 52.72 25.26
CA LYS A 3 14.07 51.44 25.89
C LYS A 3 14.13 50.32 24.83
N PRO A 4 15.15 49.45 24.82
CA PRO A 4 15.16 48.29 23.92
C PRO A 4 14.25 47.19 24.47
N ILE A 5 13.40 46.64 23.61
CA ILE A 5 12.55 45.48 23.90
C ILE A 5 13.36 44.23 23.51
N THR A 6 13.74 43.45 24.51
CA THR A 6 14.42 42.17 24.33
C THR A 6 13.39 41.10 23.96
N LEU A 7 13.45 40.60 22.72
CA LEU A 7 12.59 39.53 22.22
C LEU A 7 13.12 38.17 22.72
N PHE A 8 12.38 37.54 23.63
CA PHE A 8 12.68 36.21 24.17
C PHE A 8 12.18 35.14 23.18
N LEU A 9 13.10 34.44 22.51
CA LEU A 9 12.77 33.35 21.60
C LEU A 9 12.46 32.07 22.42
N LEU A 10 11.19 31.70 22.55
CA LEU A 10 10.79 30.40 23.10
C LEU A 10 11.06 29.30 22.06
N LEU A 11 12.06 28.44 22.31
CA LEU A 11 12.18 27.16 21.61
C LEU A 11 11.06 26.24 22.08
N ALA A 12 10.01 26.11 21.28
CA ALA A 12 8.99 25.08 21.47
C ALA A 12 9.59 23.71 21.11
N ALA A 13 9.97 22.93 22.12
CA ALA A 13 10.25 21.51 21.97
C ALA A 13 8.95 20.79 21.62
N CYS A 14 8.73 20.48 20.35
CA CYS A 14 7.65 19.58 19.94
C CYS A 14 8.01 18.15 20.38
N PRO A 15 7.25 17.52 21.30
CA PRO A 15 7.40 16.10 21.55
C PRO A 15 6.97 15.35 20.28
N CYS A 16 7.93 14.68 19.65
CA CYS A 16 7.65 13.71 18.60
C CYS A 16 6.98 12.50 19.26
N PHE A 17 5.65 12.49 19.32
CA PHE A 17 4.91 11.30 19.72
C PHE A 17 5.06 10.26 18.61
N ALA A 18 6.01 9.33 18.78
CA ALA A 18 5.99 8.08 18.05
C ALA A 18 4.74 7.32 18.51
N GLN A 19 3.69 7.32 17.69
CA GLN A 19 2.49 6.53 17.97
C GLN A 19 2.89 5.05 18.07
N ALA A 20 2.57 4.43 19.21
CA ALA A 20 2.73 3.00 19.38
C ALA A 20 1.94 2.28 18.29
N GLN A 21 2.62 1.44 17.52
CA GLN A 21 2.01 0.71 16.41
C GLN A 21 0.95 -0.25 16.96
N LYS A 22 -0.25 -0.22 16.38
CA LYS A 22 -1.36 -1.05 16.86
C LYS A 22 -1.05 -2.53 16.64
N VAL A 23 -1.38 -3.34 17.65
CA VAL A 23 -1.11 -4.78 17.67
C VAL A 23 -2.39 -5.54 17.98
N PHE A 24 -2.64 -6.61 17.23
CA PHE A 24 -3.79 -7.50 17.40
C PHE A 24 -3.31 -8.91 17.74
N LYS A 25 -3.76 -9.45 18.86
CA LYS A 25 -3.46 -10.83 19.26
C LYS A 25 -4.61 -11.71 18.81
N ILE A 26 -4.31 -12.76 18.06
CA ILE A 26 -5.27 -13.72 17.52
C ILE A 26 -4.91 -15.09 18.07
N LYS A 27 -5.85 -15.74 18.76
CA LYS A 27 -5.64 -17.07 19.33
C LYS A 27 -5.74 -18.14 18.25
N ALA A 28 -5.19 -19.32 18.54
CA ALA A 28 -5.35 -20.47 17.65
C ALA A 28 -6.84 -20.78 17.44
N GLY A 29 -7.25 -21.02 16.20
CA GLY A 29 -8.65 -21.25 15.83
C GLY A 29 -9.52 -19.98 15.66
N GLU A 30 -9.02 -18.79 16.01
CA GLU A 30 -9.70 -17.54 15.72
C GLU A 30 -9.35 -16.99 14.34
N TYR A 31 -10.34 -16.44 13.65
CA TYR A 31 -10.15 -15.81 12.34
C TYR A 31 -9.86 -14.31 12.48
N PRO A 32 -8.86 -13.75 11.75
CA PRO A 32 -8.53 -12.32 11.83
C PRO A 32 -9.70 -11.38 11.55
N ASP A 33 -10.60 -11.74 10.63
CA ASP A 33 -11.78 -10.94 10.31
C ASP A 33 -12.83 -10.91 11.43
N LYS A 34 -12.72 -11.80 12.44
CA LYS A 34 -13.62 -11.85 13.61
C LYS A 34 -13.04 -11.14 14.83
N VAL A 35 -11.71 -11.09 14.95
CA VAL A 35 -11.02 -10.48 16.09
C VAL A 35 -10.68 -9.01 15.83
N ILE A 36 -10.31 -8.67 14.59
CA ILE A 36 -9.89 -7.31 14.24
C ILE A 36 -11.14 -6.44 14.00
N PRO A 37 -11.30 -5.30 14.70
CA PRO A 37 -12.46 -4.42 14.54
C PRO A 37 -12.65 -3.96 13.10
N TYR A 38 -13.89 -3.72 12.68
CA TYR A 38 -14.20 -3.28 11.30
C TYR A 38 -13.35 -2.08 10.85
N ALA A 39 -13.21 -1.05 11.70
CA ALA A 39 -12.42 0.14 11.40
C ALA A 39 -10.91 -0.13 11.18
N ASP A 40 -10.40 -1.28 11.65
CA ASP A 40 -9.01 -1.69 11.47
C ASP A 40 -8.83 -2.70 10.33
N ARG A 41 -9.93 -3.21 9.77
CA ARG A 41 -9.88 -4.12 8.62
C ARG A 41 -9.79 -3.37 7.30
N TYR A 42 -10.19 -2.11 7.28
CA TYR A 42 -10.39 -1.34 6.05
C TYR A 42 -9.69 0.01 6.10
N GLN A 43 -9.20 0.46 4.93
CA GLN A 43 -8.55 1.76 4.80
C GLN A 43 -9.54 2.92 4.90
N LEU A 44 -10.74 2.76 4.36
CA LEU A 44 -11.79 3.76 4.40
C LEU A 44 -12.86 3.35 5.42
N SER A 45 -13.45 4.32 6.11
CA SER A 45 -14.52 4.09 7.10
C SER A 45 -15.77 3.43 6.50
N GLN A 46 -15.97 3.60 5.19
CA GLN A 46 -17.07 3.02 4.43
C GLN A 46 -16.61 2.66 3.02
N PHE A 47 -17.35 1.75 2.38
CA PHE A 47 -17.18 1.50 0.95
C PHE A 47 -17.59 2.74 0.16
N THR A 48 -16.65 3.25 -0.64
CA THR A 48 -16.75 4.54 -1.32
C THR A 48 -16.85 4.32 -2.82
N THR A 49 -17.66 5.14 -3.49
CA THR A 49 -17.79 5.08 -4.95
C THR A 49 -16.43 5.21 -5.62
N GLY A 50 -16.21 4.38 -6.62
CA GLY A 50 -14.98 4.33 -7.37
C GLY A 50 -15.18 3.71 -8.74
N LYS A 51 -14.08 3.53 -9.46
CA LYS A 51 -14.08 3.01 -10.83
C LYS A 51 -12.92 2.03 -11.01
N ALA A 52 -13.23 0.85 -11.55
CA ALA A 52 -12.23 -0.06 -12.07
C ALA A 52 -12.06 0.19 -13.57
N ASP A 53 -10.84 0.49 -13.98
CA ASP A 53 -10.45 0.62 -15.39
C ASP A 53 -9.75 -0.67 -15.82
N PHE A 54 -10.19 -1.26 -16.92
CA PHE A 54 -9.62 -2.50 -17.47
C PHE A 54 -8.68 -2.19 -18.64
N ILE A 55 -7.74 -3.11 -18.91
CA ILE A 55 -6.73 -2.96 -19.98
C ILE A 55 -7.35 -2.87 -21.38
N ASP A 56 -8.55 -3.43 -21.56
CA ASP A 56 -9.33 -3.39 -22.80
C ASP A 56 -10.18 -2.10 -22.96
N GLY A 57 -10.06 -1.16 -22.02
CA GLY A 57 -10.79 0.11 -22.04
C GLY A 57 -12.18 0.05 -21.42
N ARG A 58 -12.68 -1.12 -21.01
CA ARG A 58 -13.91 -1.21 -20.23
C ARG A 58 -13.74 -0.54 -18.88
N THR A 59 -14.84 -0.04 -18.34
CA THR A 59 -14.89 0.52 -17.00
C THR A 59 -16.07 -0.06 -16.23
N SER A 60 -15.92 -0.21 -14.92
CA SER A 60 -17.01 -0.60 -14.03
C SER A 60 -17.01 0.30 -12.80
N GLN A 61 -18.19 0.76 -12.42
CA GLN A 61 -18.40 1.55 -11.20
C GLN A 61 -18.98 0.66 -10.11
N ALA A 62 -18.41 0.78 -8.92
CA ALA A 62 -18.93 0.13 -7.72
C ALA A 62 -18.50 0.93 -6.49
N ARG A 63 -18.95 0.48 -5.31
CA ARG A 63 -18.43 0.99 -4.04
C ARG A 63 -17.30 0.07 -3.59
N PHE A 64 -16.11 0.61 -3.47
CA PHE A 64 -14.88 -0.13 -3.17
C PHE A 64 -14.32 0.23 -1.80
N ASN A 65 -13.52 -0.68 -1.23
CA ASN A 65 -12.66 -0.40 -0.08
C ASN A 65 -11.43 -1.31 -0.10
N TYR A 66 -10.30 -0.79 0.39
CA TYR A 66 -9.09 -1.58 0.55
C TYR A 66 -9.10 -2.29 1.91
N ASN A 67 -8.93 -3.61 1.89
CA ASN A 67 -8.91 -4.45 3.09
C ASN A 67 -7.46 -4.76 3.51
N TYR A 68 -7.09 -4.40 4.73
CA TYR A 68 -5.74 -4.60 5.25
C TYR A 68 -5.41 -6.07 5.57
N ILE A 69 -6.40 -6.93 5.85
CA ILE A 69 -6.15 -8.34 6.18
C ILE A 69 -5.59 -9.10 4.96
N GLY A 70 -6.23 -8.93 3.79
CA GLY A 70 -5.78 -9.56 2.53
C GLY A 70 -4.86 -8.69 1.68
N GLY A 71 -4.88 -7.37 1.89
CA GLY A 71 -4.28 -6.40 0.98
C GLY A 71 -4.99 -6.34 -0.36
N HIS A 72 -6.32 -6.46 -0.33
CA HIS A 72 -7.19 -6.59 -1.49
C HIS A 72 -8.16 -5.42 -1.59
N ILE A 73 -8.54 -5.05 -2.82
CA ILE A 73 -9.66 -4.14 -3.04
C ILE A 73 -10.92 -4.98 -3.17
N LEU A 74 -11.88 -4.71 -2.28
CA LEU A 74 -13.18 -5.35 -2.25
C LEU A 74 -14.25 -4.38 -2.73
N PHE A 75 -15.36 -4.90 -3.25
CA PHE A 75 -16.51 -4.11 -3.64
C PHE A 75 -17.81 -4.67 -3.06
N LEU A 76 -18.84 -3.82 -2.98
CA LEU A 76 -20.20 -4.25 -2.62
C LEU A 76 -21.00 -4.61 -3.86
N ASP A 77 -21.65 -5.76 -3.84
CA ASP A 77 -22.64 -6.13 -4.85
C ASP A 77 -24.03 -5.54 -4.55
N ALA A 78 -25.03 -5.89 -5.37
CA ALA A 78 -26.40 -5.45 -5.21
C ALA A 78 -27.06 -5.93 -3.90
N LYS A 79 -26.54 -7.00 -3.28
CA LYS A 79 -27.02 -7.55 -2.00
C LYS A 79 -26.22 -7.04 -0.80
N LEU A 80 -25.27 -6.12 -1.03
CA LEU A 80 -24.32 -5.61 -0.04
C LEU A 80 -23.36 -6.68 0.49
N ASP A 81 -23.15 -7.75 -0.27
CA ASP A 81 -22.08 -8.71 -0.01
C ASP A 81 -20.74 -8.10 -0.44
N THR A 82 -19.69 -8.37 0.33
CA THR A 82 -18.32 -7.96 0.01
C THR A 82 -17.65 -9.00 -0.89
N LEU A 83 -17.24 -8.56 -2.08
CA LEU A 83 -16.65 -9.40 -3.12
C LEU A 83 -15.26 -8.91 -3.53
N GLU A 84 -14.43 -9.83 -4.04
CA GLU A 84 -13.12 -9.51 -4.62
C GLU A 84 -13.21 -9.49 -6.17
N ILE A 85 -12.36 -8.69 -6.80
CA ILE A 85 -12.20 -8.68 -8.25
C ILE A 85 -11.41 -9.92 -8.67
N ILE A 86 -11.99 -10.73 -9.57
CA ILE A 86 -11.38 -12.00 -10.01
C ILE A 86 -10.28 -11.78 -11.04
N ASP A 87 -10.59 -11.06 -12.12
CA ASP A 87 -9.67 -10.87 -13.24
C ASP A 87 -8.73 -9.68 -13.01
N GLN A 88 -7.96 -9.77 -11.92
CA GLN A 88 -6.99 -8.75 -11.53
C GLN A 88 -5.92 -8.52 -12.60
N ALA A 89 -5.65 -9.54 -13.44
CA ALA A 89 -4.74 -9.43 -14.58
C ALA A 89 -5.27 -8.53 -15.71
N LEU A 90 -6.59 -8.33 -15.81
CA LEU A 90 -7.21 -7.43 -16.77
C LEU A 90 -7.34 -6.01 -16.23
N LEU A 91 -6.95 -5.78 -14.98
CA LEU A 91 -7.10 -4.49 -14.33
C LEU A 91 -5.96 -3.54 -14.73
N LYS A 92 -6.32 -2.37 -15.24
CA LYS A 92 -5.37 -1.27 -15.47
C LYS A 92 -5.16 -0.45 -14.19
N GLY A 93 -6.22 -0.23 -13.42
CA GLY A 93 -6.19 0.49 -12.15
C GLY A 93 -7.57 0.62 -11.54
N ILE A 94 -7.63 1.02 -10.27
CA ILE A 94 -8.89 1.31 -9.56
C ILE A 94 -8.77 2.67 -8.90
N THR A 95 -9.80 3.48 -9.01
CA THR A 95 -9.99 4.67 -8.16
C THR A 95 -11.04 4.38 -7.11
N VAL A 96 -10.83 4.88 -5.89
CA VAL A 96 -11.78 4.80 -4.77
C VAL A 96 -11.80 6.17 -4.09
N GLY A 97 -12.85 6.95 -4.34
CA GLY A 97 -12.82 8.38 -4.01
C GLY A 97 -11.63 9.07 -4.68
N GLU A 98 -10.77 9.69 -3.86
CA GLU A 98 -9.55 10.39 -4.32
C GLU A 98 -8.32 9.48 -4.41
N LYS A 99 -8.41 8.24 -3.92
CA LYS A 99 -7.29 7.29 -3.93
C LYS A 99 -7.25 6.53 -5.25
N SER A 100 -6.05 6.28 -5.75
CA SER A 100 -5.81 5.46 -6.94
C SER A 100 -4.94 4.27 -6.58
N TYR A 101 -5.24 3.11 -7.16
CA TYR A 101 -4.53 1.86 -6.91
C TYR A 101 -4.13 1.20 -8.22
N ARG A 102 -2.97 0.53 -8.19
CA ARG A 102 -2.48 -0.34 -9.25
C ARG A 102 -2.30 -1.74 -8.72
N PHE A 103 -2.45 -2.72 -9.61
CA PHE A 103 -2.29 -4.12 -9.28
C PHE A 103 -1.06 -4.70 -9.97
N ASP A 104 -0.32 -5.51 -9.23
CA ASP A 104 0.73 -6.38 -9.75
C ASP A 104 0.52 -7.80 -9.21
N LYS A 105 0.67 -8.81 -10.07
CA LYS A 105 0.42 -10.22 -9.69
C LYS A 105 1.32 -10.70 -8.55
N ARG A 106 2.54 -10.17 -8.45
CA ARG A 106 3.51 -10.52 -7.41
C ARG A 106 3.33 -9.68 -6.15
N PHE A 107 3.06 -8.38 -6.31
CA PHE A 107 3.03 -7.44 -5.19
C PHE A 107 1.63 -7.04 -4.71
N GLY A 108 0.55 -7.48 -5.36
CA GLY A 108 -0.83 -7.14 -5.01
C GLY A 108 -1.19 -5.70 -5.36
N TYR A 109 -2.24 -5.19 -4.70
CA TYR A 109 -2.67 -3.80 -4.85
C TYR A 109 -1.74 -2.84 -4.10
N ALA A 110 -1.38 -1.74 -4.74
CA ALA A 110 -0.66 -0.63 -4.13
C ALA A 110 -1.36 0.70 -4.45
N GLU A 111 -1.54 1.53 -3.42
CA GLU A 111 -2.04 2.90 -3.51
C GLU A 111 -0.96 3.81 -4.11
N ILE A 112 -1.30 4.60 -5.12
CA ILE A 112 -0.45 5.67 -5.64
C ILE A 112 -0.48 6.84 -4.66
N VAL A 113 0.70 7.21 -4.14
CA VAL A 113 0.89 8.33 -3.19
C VAL A 113 1.70 9.48 -3.76
N GLY A 114 2.31 9.29 -4.93
CA GLY A 114 2.99 10.35 -5.67
C GLY A 114 3.10 9.99 -7.16
N SER A 115 3.01 10.99 -8.03
CA SER A 115 3.16 10.82 -9.48
C SER A 115 4.24 11.76 -9.99
N TYR A 116 5.12 11.21 -10.83
CA TYR A 116 6.26 11.88 -11.45
C TYR A 116 6.30 11.46 -12.93
N ASN A 117 7.04 12.18 -13.77
CA ASN A 117 7.03 12.02 -15.22
C ASN A 117 7.35 10.58 -15.69
N ARG A 118 8.31 9.91 -15.03
CA ARG A 118 8.76 8.55 -15.39
C ARG A 118 8.33 7.46 -14.42
N ALA A 119 7.74 7.82 -13.29
CA ALA A 119 7.41 6.87 -12.23
C ALA A 119 6.28 7.37 -11.34
N SER A 120 5.52 6.44 -10.78
CA SER A 120 4.66 6.70 -9.62
C SER A 120 5.28 6.08 -8.36
N LEU A 121 5.18 6.79 -7.24
CA LEU A 121 5.44 6.23 -5.92
C LEU A 121 4.15 5.59 -5.41
N ALA A 122 4.24 4.33 -5.02
CA ALA A 122 3.11 3.58 -4.49
C ALA A 122 3.43 2.97 -3.12
N LYS A 123 2.39 2.78 -2.30
CA LYS A 123 2.48 2.07 -1.02
C LYS A 123 1.47 0.93 -0.97
N ARG A 124 1.84 -0.16 -0.32
CA ARG A 124 0.97 -1.26 0.06
C ARG A 124 1.05 -1.43 1.55
N GLU A 125 -0.09 -1.32 2.21
CA GLU A 125 -0.20 -1.55 3.65
C GLU A 125 -1.04 -2.80 3.91
N VAL A 126 -0.60 -3.66 4.83
CA VAL A 126 -1.30 -4.90 5.20
C VAL A 126 -1.15 -5.18 6.68
N LEU A 127 -2.09 -5.94 7.25
CA LEU A 127 -1.94 -6.53 8.57
C LEU A 127 -1.12 -7.82 8.43
N ALA A 128 0.16 -7.75 8.80
CA ALA A 128 1.06 -8.89 8.74
C ALA A 128 1.30 -9.47 10.14
N ARG A 129 1.45 -10.79 10.21
CA ARG A 129 1.85 -11.48 11.44
C ARG A 129 3.32 -11.15 11.76
N ILE A 130 3.58 -10.78 13.01
CA ILE A 130 4.94 -10.59 13.52
C ILE A 130 5.66 -11.93 13.51
N GLY A 131 6.91 -11.95 13.01
CA GLY A 131 7.74 -13.16 12.94
C GLY A 131 7.57 -14.03 11.70
N THR A 132 6.66 -13.70 10.76
CA THR A 132 6.51 -14.42 9.48
C THR A 132 7.32 -13.79 8.33
N GLU A 133 8.47 -13.18 8.64
CA GLU A 133 9.25 -12.35 7.71
C GLU A 133 9.93 -13.12 6.56
N LYS A 134 9.62 -14.40 6.38
CA LYS A 134 10.21 -15.23 5.33
C LYS A 134 9.64 -14.85 3.95
N GLY A 135 10.36 -14.00 3.22
CA GLY A 135 10.42 -14.10 1.77
C GLY A 135 9.99 -12.89 0.93
N GLY A 136 9.52 -11.77 1.49
CA GLY A 136 9.15 -10.58 0.71
C GLY A 136 9.64 -9.24 1.29
N PRO A 137 9.60 -8.14 0.50
CA PRO A 137 10.09 -6.83 0.91
C PRO A 137 9.39 -6.36 2.19
N TYR A 138 10.16 -5.75 3.09
CA TYR A 138 9.65 -5.19 4.36
C TYR A 138 8.99 -6.23 5.29
N GLY A 139 9.32 -7.51 5.13
CA GLY A 139 8.76 -8.61 5.92
C GLY A 139 7.31 -8.96 5.55
N ILE A 140 6.81 -8.42 4.44
CA ILE A 140 5.49 -8.76 3.90
C ILE A 140 5.66 -9.93 2.95
N SER A 141 5.13 -11.09 3.32
CA SER A 141 5.12 -12.25 2.43
C SER A 141 4.29 -11.95 1.18
N TYR A 142 4.79 -12.32 0.00
CA TYR A 142 4.02 -12.30 -1.25
C TYR A 142 2.75 -13.16 -1.16
N THR A 143 2.72 -14.15 -0.26
CA THR A 143 1.57 -15.03 -0.01
C THR A 143 0.59 -14.52 1.03
N ALA A 144 0.80 -13.35 1.65
CA ALA A 144 -0.19 -12.74 2.55
C ALA A 144 -1.57 -12.55 1.88
N SER A 145 -1.58 -12.51 0.54
CA SER A 145 -2.77 -12.51 -0.33
C SER A 145 -3.61 -13.80 -0.28
N SER A 146 -3.13 -14.90 0.33
CA SER A 146 -3.82 -16.20 0.35
C SER A 146 -4.74 -16.43 1.56
N VAL A 147 -4.82 -15.47 2.49
CA VAL A 147 -5.39 -15.73 3.82
C VAL A 147 -6.90 -15.47 3.91
N THR A 148 -7.49 -14.71 3.00
CA THR A 148 -8.96 -14.48 2.96
C THR A 148 -9.45 -14.33 1.52
N THR A 149 -9.89 -15.42 0.90
CA THR A 149 -10.68 -15.32 -0.35
C THR A 149 -12.08 -14.87 0.03
N TYR A 150 -12.40 -13.60 -0.26
CA TYR A 150 -13.81 -13.16 -0.26
C TYR A 150 -14.53 -13.85 -1.43
N ARG A 151 -15.86 -13.96 -1.39
CA ARG A 151 -16.60 -14.57 -2.50
C ARG A 151 -16.19 -13.85 -3.79
N SER A 152 -15.72 -14.62 -4.76
CA SER A 152 -15.25 -14.14 -6.05
C SER A 152 -16.43 -14.22 -7.02
N TYR A 153 -16.78 -13.14 -7.71
CA TYR A 153 -17.82 -13.16 -8.76
C TYR A 153 -17.24 -13.55 -10.13
N SER A 154 -17.40 -14.80 -10.56
CA SER A 154 -17.28 -15.19 -11.97
C SER A 154 -18.66 -15.63 -12.45
N SER A 155 -19.06 -15.20 -13.65
CA SER A 155 -20.00 -16.01 -14.41
C SER A 155 -19.27 -17.32 -14.74
N ASP A 156 -19.94 -18.43 -14.46
CA ASP A 156 -19.48 -19.81 -14.56
C ASP A 156 -18.56 -20.33 -13.44
N GLN A 157 -19.20 -21.12 -12.59
CA GLN A 157 -18.72 -22.26 -11.81
C GLN A 157 -17.26 -22.25 -11.36
N ALA A 158 -17.02 -21.75 -10.15
CA ALA A 158 -15.92 -22.25 -9.32
C ALA A 158 -16.28 -22.17 -7.83
N GLN A 159 -16.88 -23.25 -7.32
CA GLN A 159 -16.82 -23.55 -5.88
C GLN A 159 -15.40 -23.98 -5.52
N THR A 160 -14.77 -23.29 -4.56
CA THR A 160 -14.15 -23.87 -3.34
C THR A 160 -13.25 -22.84 -2.64
N SER A 161 -13.75 -22.20 -1.58
CA SER A 161 -12.94 -21.38 -0.68
C SER A 161 -12.53 -22.19 0.56
N LYS A 162 -11.28 -22.65 0.63
CA LYS A 162 -10.71 -23.20 1.88
C LYS A 162 -10.28 -22.04 2.77
N LYS A 163 -11.00 -21.83 3.88
CA LYS A 163 -10.63 -20.87 4.95
C LYS A 163 -9.45 -21.44 5.73
N LEU A 164 -8.43 -20.62 6.02
CA LEU A 164 -7.31 -21.04 6.84
C LEU A 164 -7.75 -21.15 8.31
N ASN A 165 -7.65 -22.36 8.87
CA ASN A 165 -7.63 -22.56 10.31
C ASN A 165 -6.21 -22.18 10.78
N THR A 166 -6.07 -21.07 11.51
CA THR A 166 -4.82 -20.66 12.14
C THR A 166 -4.52 -21.61 13.30
N ASN A 167 -3.82 -22.72 13.02
CA ASN A 167 -3.37 -23.68 14.04
C ASN A 167 -2.29 -23.12 15.01
N ALA A 168 -2.00 -21.81 14.96
CA ALA A 168 -0.99 -21.18 15.81
C ALA A 168 -1.37 -19.73 16.15
N GLU A 169 -1.23 -19.36 17.43
CA GLU A 169 -1.44 -17.99 17.92
C GLU A 169 -0.54 -16.99 17.19
N GLY A 170 -1.09 -15.84 16.80
CA GLY A 170 -0.40 -14.85 16.00
C GLY A 170 -0.61 -13.44 16.52
N VAL A 171 0.45 -12.64 16.48
CA VAL A 171 0.40 -11.21 16.75
C VAL A 171 0.47 -10.48 15.42
N PHE A 172 -0.50 -9.64 15.10
CA PHE A 172 -0.60 -8.92 13.83
C PHE A 172 -0.40 -7.42 14.02
N THR A 173 0.24 -6.78 13.04
CA THR A 173 0.43 -5.33 13.02
C THR A 173 0.47 -4.83 11.57
N TYR A 174 0.21 -3.54 11.37
CA TYR A 174 0.28 -2.91 10.06
C TYR A 174 1.71 -2.92 9.54
N ARG A 175 1.95 -3.32 8.29
CA ARG A 175 3.23 -3.20 7.63
C ARG A 175 3.05 -2.56 6.27
N THR A 176 3.99 -1.69 5.94
CA THR A 176 3.96 -0.90 4.71
C THR A 176 5.15 -1.26 3.85
N ALA A 177 4.88 -1.62 2.60
CA ALA A 177 5.87 -1.71 1.54
C ALA A 177 5.70 -0.53 0.58
N HIS A 178 6.81 -0.03 0.07
CA HIS A 178 6.83 0.98 -0.98
C HIS A 178 7.25 0.35 -2.31
N TYR A 179 6.72 0.88 -3.40
CA TYR A 179 7.03 0.46 -4.77
C TYR A 179 7.19 1.66 -5.68
N LEU A 180 8.02 1.51 -6.69
CA LEU A 180 8.09 2.41 -7.83
C LEU A 180 7.39 1.75 -9.01
N ILE A 181 6.51 2.46 -9.69
CA ILE A 181 5.74 1.94 -10.82
C ILE A 181 6.12 2.75 -12.06
N ASP A 182 6.60 2.11 -13.12
CA ASP A 182 6.88 2.80 -14.38
C ASP A 182 5.60 3.09 -15.18
N ASN A 183 5.73 3.84 -16.28
CA ASN A 183 4.60 4.17 -17.15
C ASN A 183 3.99 2.92 -17.86
N ASN A 184 4.68 1.78 -17.82
CA ASN A 184 4.20 0.49 -18.33
C ASN A 184 3.58 -0.39 -17.23
N ASN A 185 3.27 0.19 -16.06
CA ASN A 185 2.70 -0.49 -14.89
C ASN A 185 3.60 -1.62 -14.33
N ARG A 186 4.92 -1.52 -14.50
CA ARG A 186 5.89 -2.46 -13.93
C ARG A 186 6.31 -2.00 -12.55
N PHE A 187 6.24 -2.91 -11.59
CA PHE A 187 6.54 -2.63 -10.19
C PHE A 187 8.00 -2.94 -9.88
N TYR A 188 8.63 -2.04 -9.13
CA TYR A 188 10.00 -2.15 -8.67
C TYR A 188 10.08 -1.90 -7.17
N VAL A 189 10.85 -2.73 -6.47
CA VAL A 189 11.24 -2.43 -5.08
C VAL A 189 12.18 -1.21 -5.09
N PRO A 190 11.95 -0.19 -4.24
CA PRO A 190 12.79 1.00 -4.21
C PRO A 190 14.22 0.67 -3.79
N THR A 191 15.16 0.98 -4.66
CA THR A 191 16.60 0.84 -4.48
C THR A 191 17.28 1.88 -5.38
N ALA A 192 18.56 2.19 -5.12
CA ALA A 192 19.33 3.03 -6.04
C ALA A 192 19.33 2.47 -7.47
N GLY A 193 19.37 1.13 -7.61
CA GLY A 193 19.34 0.45 -8.91
C GLY A 193 18.00 0.60 -9.64
N SER A 194 16.87 0.49 -8.94
CA SER A 194 15.55 0.65 -9.57
C SER A 194 15.27 2.09 -9.98
N VAL A 195 15.66 3.08 -9.17
CA VAL A 195 15.55 4.50 -9.54
C VAL A 195 16.36 4.80 -10.81
N LYS A 196 17.61 4.30 -10.89
CA LYS A 196 18.46 4.43 -12.09
C LYS A 196 17.95 3.69 -13.32
N LYS A 197 17.07 2.69 -13.16
CA LYS A 197 16.38 2.01 -14.27
C LYS A 197 15.23 2.87 -14.80
N LEU A 198 14.53 3.59 -13.93
CA LEU A 198 13.42 4.48 -14.31
C LEU A 198 13.92 5.77 -14.99
N TYR A 199 15.09 6.26 -14.55
CA TYR A 199 15.74 7.48 -15.06
C TYR A 199 17.12 7.17 -15.67
N PRO A 200 17.19 6.44 -16.80
CA PRO A 200 18.45 5.95 -17.36
C PRO A 200 19.39 7.05 -17.86
N ALA A 201 18.85 8.20 -18.29
CA ALA A 201 19.65 9.33 -18.78
C ALA A 201 20.38 10.09 -17.66
N HIS A 202 19.88 10.02 -16.42
CA HIS A 202 20.35 10.87 -15.31
C HIS A 202 21.08 10.08 -14.21
N ARG A 203 21.65 8.92 -14.56
CA ARG A 203 22.30 8.02 -13.61
C ARG A 203 23.40 8.70 -12.79
N LYS A 204 24.21 9.56 -13.42
CA LYS A 204 25.31 10.27 -12.75
C LYS A 204 24.80 11.26 -11.70
N GLN A 205 23.77 12.02 -12.04
CA GLN A 205 23.10 12.98 -11.15
C GLN A 205 22.45 12.27 -9.96
N ILE A 206 21.80 11.12 -10.21
CA ILE A 206 21.21 10.29 -9.14
C ILE A 206 22.30 9.76 -8.20
N ASP A 207 23.41 9.23 -8.74
CA ASP A 207 24.51 8.74 -7.91
C ASP A 207 25.18 9.85 -7.10
N GLN A 208 25.21 11.08 -7.61
CA GLN A 208 25.67 12.25 -6.86
C GLN A 208 24.69 12.60 -5.73
N TYR A 209 23.40 12.73 -6.04
CA TYR A 209 22.37 13.02 -5.06
C TYR A 209 22.37 12.02 -3.90
N LEU A 210 22.48 10.72 -4.19
CA LEU A 210 22.49 9.66 -3.18
C LEU A 210 23.73 9.67 -2.29
N ARG A 211 24.85 10.26 -2.75
CA ARG A 211 26.06 10.47 -1.94
C ARG A 211 25.93 11.67 -1.01
N GLU A 212 25.32 12.75 -1.50
CA GLU A 212 25.16 14.00 -0.74
C GLU A 212 23.99 13.95 0.25
N LYS A 213 22.92 13.23 -0.10
CA LYS A 213 21.67 13.17 0.65
C LYS A 213 21.30 11.71 0.90
N PRO A 214 21.53 11.18 2.10
CA PRO A 214 21.11 9.82 2.45
C PRO A 214 19.61 9.63 2.21
N VAL A 215 19.27 8.53 1.55
CA VAL A 215 17.88 8.15 1.24
C VAL A 215 17.59 6.82 1.92
N ASN A 216 16.60 6.81 2.82
CA ASN A 216 16.05 5.55 3.32
C ASN A 216 14.95 5.08 2.36
N PHE A 217 15.24 4.03 1.59
CA PHE A 217 14.30 3.46 0.62
C PHE A 217 13.06 2.80 1.26
N GLY A 218 12.97 2.72 2.59
CA GLY A 218 11.77 2.31 3.33
C GLY A 218 10.89 3.47 3.80
N LYS A 219 11.30 4.73 3.61
CA LYS A 219 10.54 5.92 4.04
C LYS A 219 9.93 6.64 2.85
N GLU A 220 8.61 6.79 2.86
CA GLU A 220 7.83 7.48 1.80
C GLU A 220 8.40 8.88 1.50
N ALA A 221 8.66 9.68 2.53
CA ALA A 221 9.16 11.06 2.37
C ALA A 221 10.53 11.14 1.69
N ASP A 222 11.43 10.19 1.99
CA ASP A 222 12.76 10.15 1.36
C ASP A 222 12.66 9.73 -0.11
N LEU A 223 11.78 8.78 -0.43
CA LEU A 223 11.47 8.38 -1.80
C LEU A 223 10.83 9.52 -2.60
N ALA A 224 9.85 10.21 -2.02
CA ALA A 224 9.18 11.34 -2.66
C ALA A 224 10.15 12.48 -2.95
N ARG A 225 11.07 12.77 -2.02
CA ARG A 225 12.13 13.77 -2.21
C ARG A 225 13.10 13.37 -3.34
N LEU A 226 13.52 12.10 -3.38
CA LEU A 226 14.41 11.60 -4.44
C LEU A 226 13.74 11.65 -5.82
N LEU A 227 12.49 11.19 -5.93
CA LEU A 227 11.75 11.20 -7.19
C LEU A 227 11.44 12.63 -7.64
N GLY A 228 11.09 13.51 -6.71
CA GLY A 228 10.91 14.93 -6.99
C GLY A 228 12.16 15.58 -7.57
N TYR A 229 13.35 15.27 -7.03
CA TYR A 229 14.61 15.69 -7.65
C TYR A 229 14.78 15.12 -9.05
N CYS A 230 14.52 13.83 -9.25
CA CYS A 230 14.65 13.19 -10.57
C CYS A 230 13.72 13.81 -11.63
N ASP A 231 12.57 14.35 -11.22
CA ASP A 231 11.61 15.00 -12.12
C ASP A 231 12.05 16.40 -12.59
N THR A 232 13.04 16.99 -11.92
CA THR A 232 13.63 18.29 -12.31
C THR A 232 14.83 18.17 -13.25
N LEU A 233 15.25 16.94 -13.58
CA LEU A 233 16.40 16.63 -14.43
C LEU A 233 16.00 16.43 -15.89
#